data_AF-A0A452H745-F1
#
_entry.id   AF-A0A452H745-F1
#
_cell.length_a   1.000
_cell.length_b   1.000
_cell.length_c   1.000
_cell.angle_alpha   90.00
_cell.angle_beta   90.00
_cell.angle_gamma   90.00
#
_symmetry.space_group_name_H-M   'P 1'
#
loop_
_entity.id
_entity.type
_entity.pdbx_description
1 polymer ?
#
loop_
_entity_poly.entity_id
_entity_poly.type
_entity_poly.pdbx_seq_one_letter_code
_entity_poly.pdbx_strand_id
1 'polypeptide(L)'
;LAAYDGELISVHQYHISCAQWKIQLGLDPSLEGYGCLSDLPDWSFVDWCPTPSGKGQSHWKQDNDAFVRLRTFMHVSSKWDYLCACL
;
A
#
# COMPACT_ATOMS: atom_id res chain seq x y z
N LEU A 1 17.58 21.59 52.04
CA LEU A 1 16.99 22.46 51.00
C LEU A 1 17.48 21.98 49.65
N ALA A 2 16.65 21.18 48.96
CA ALA A 2 16.55 21.07 47.51
C ALA A 2 15.37 20.12 47.26
N ALA A 3 14.16 20.67 47.33
CA ALA A 3 12.96 20.01 46.88
C ALA A 3 13.01 19.99 45.36
N TYR A 4 13.13 18.81 44.77
CA TYR A 4 12.90 18.60 43.35
C TYR A 4 11.50 18.00 43.22
N ASP A 5 10.51 18.88 43.05
CA ASP A 5 9.19 18.54 42.50
C ASP A 5 9.43 18.08 41.07
N GLY A 6 9.64 16.77 40.91
CA GLY A 6 9.84 16.11 39.62
C GLY A 6 8.62 15.28 39.31
N GLU A 7 7.57 15.94 38.81
CA GLU A 7 6.39 15.33 38.23
C GLU A 7 6.82 14.16 37.32
N LEU A 8 6.39 12.94 37.68
CA LEU A 8 6.57 11.74 36.88
C LEU A 8 5.91 11.97 35.52
N ILE A 9 6.71 12.35 34.53
CA ILE A 9 6.25 12.45 33.14
C ILE A 9 5.84 11.04 32.73
N SER A 10 4.53 10.79 32.76
CA SER A 10 3.93 9.55 32.27
C SER A 10 4.18 9.48 30.77
N VAL A 11 5.28 8.83 30.39
CA VAL A 11 5.50 8.44 29.01
C VAL A 11 4.44 7.39 28.71
N HIS A 12 3.31 7.81 28.15
CA HIS A 12 2.34 6.89 27.59
C HIS A 12 3.05 6.13 26.48
N GLN A 13 3.48 4.92 26.79
CA GLN A 13 4.17 4.05 25.85
C GLN A 13 3.13 3.52 24.85
N TYR A 14 2.90 4.28 23.79
CA TYR A 14 2.15 3.81 22.63
C TYR A 14 2.99 2.75 21.92
N HIS A 15 2.72 1.48 22.22
CA HIS A 15 3.33 0.37 21.50
C HIS A 15 2.57 0.13 20.19
N ILE A 16 2.67 1.08 19.25
CA ILE A 16 2.19 0.86 17.88
C ILE A 16 3.11 -0.17 17.23
N SER A 17 2.52 -1.23 16.67
CA SER A 17 3.30 -2.19 15.90
C SER A 17 3.78 -1.57 14.59
N CYS A 18 4.90 -2.03 14.05
CA CYS A 18 5.42 -1.53 12.77
C CYS A 18 4.39 -1.66 11.63
N ALA A 19 3.57 -2.72 11.64
CA ALA A 19 2.46 -2.88 10.69
C ALA A 19 1.38 -1.81 10.86
N GLN A 20 1.00 -1.47 12.10
CA GLN A 20 0.04 -0.40 12.36
C GLN A 20 0.57 0.96 11.93
N TRP A 21 1.86 1.24 12.15
CA TRP A 21 2.52 2.46 11.69
C TRP A 21 2.55 2.54 10.15
N LYS A 22 2.86 1.43 9.48
CA LYS A 22 2.80 1.34 8.00
C LYS A 22 1.40 1.63 7.47
N ILE A 23 0.35 1.07 8.07
CA ILE A 23 -1.04 1.34 7.67
C ILE A 23 -1.40 2.81 7.86
N GLN A 24 -0.97 3.44 8.96
CA GLN A 24 -1.20 4.87 9.19
C GLN A 24 -0.54 5.76 8.12
N LEU A 25 0.57 5.31 7.55
CA LEU A 25 1.26 5.99 6.45
C LEU A 25 0.68 5.65 5.06
N GLY A 26 -0.34 4.77 4.98
CA GLY A 26 -0.89 4.29 3.72
C GLY A 26 0.01 3.30 2.98
N LEU A 27 0.96 2.68 3.68
CA LEU A 27 1.83 1.64 3.15
C LEU A 27 1.25 0.25 3.42
N ASP A 28 1.65 -0.73 2.60
CA ASP A 28 1.29 -2.12 2.83
C ASP A 28 1.86 -2.59 4.20
N PRO A 29 1.03 -3.14 5.11
CA PRO A 29 1.50 -3.70 6.38
C PRO A 29 2.45 -4.88 6.21
N SER A 30 2.38 -5.59 5.08
CA SER A 30 3.27 -6.69 4.74
C SER A 30 4.71 -6.20 4.49
N LEU A 31 5.67 -7.11 4.65
CA LEU A 31 7.06 -6.86 4.27
C LEU A 31 7.27 -7.03 2.76
N GLU A 32 6.61 -8.02 2.17
CA GLU A 32 6.69 -8.40 0.75
C GLU A 32 5.45 -7.93 -0.06
N GLY A 33 4.64 -7.07 0.55
CA GLY A 33 3.44 -6.53 -0.07
C GLY A 33 3.72 -5.56 -1.22
N TYR A 34 2.70 -4.85 -1.65
CA TYR A 34 2.83 -3.84 -2.72
C TYR A 34 3.79 -2.72 -2.30
N GLY A 35 4.76 -2.40 -3.14
CA GLY A 35 5.73 -1.33 -2.87
C GLY A 35 7.11 -1.54 -3.49
N CYS A 36 7.96 -0.52 -3.34
CA CYS A 36 9.29 -0.41 -3.96
C CYS A 36 10.18 -1.65 -3.79
N LEU A 37 10.07 -2.36 -2.66
CA LEU A 37 10.88 -3.55 -2.42
C LEU A 37 10.48 -4.76 -3.28
N SER A 38 9.19 -4.89 -3.62
CA SER A 38 8.65 -6.02 -4.38
C SER A 38 8.53 -5.72 -5.89
N ASP A 39 8.39 -4.43 -6.22
CA ASP A 39 8.24 -3.95 -7.60
C ASP A 39 9.59 -3.69 -8.30
N LEU A 40 10.66 -3.44 -7.52
CA LEU A 40 12.00 -3.23 -8.06
C LEU A 40 12.72 -4.57 -8.26
N PRO A 41 13.45 -4.77 -9.37
CA PRO A 41 14.25 -5.98 -9.54
C PRO A 41 15.41 -6.03 -8.53
N ASP A 42 15.62 -7.21 -7.94
CA ASP A 42 16.68 -7.44 -6.93
C ASP A 42 18.12 -7.24 -7.45
N TRP A 43 18.30 -7.22 -8.77
CA TRP A 43 19.58 -7.01 -9.45
C TRP A 43 19.37 -6.37 -10.81
N SER A 44 20.39 -5.70 -11.35
CA SER A 44 20.41 -5.14 -12.72
C SER A 44 21.71 -5.46 -13.43
N PHE A 45 21.68 -5.49 -14.76
CA PHE A 45 22.90 -5.66 -15.56
C PHE A 45 23.79 -4.42 -15.43
N VAL A 46 25.11 -4.63 -15.45
CA VAL A 46 26.11 -3.55 -15.44
C VAL A 46 25.94 -2.59 -16.62
N ASP A 47 25.41 -3.11 -17.74
CA ASP A 47 25.15 -2.36 -18.97
C ASP A 47 23.84 -1.55 -18.93
N TRP A 48 23.25 -1.35 -17.75
CA TRP A 48 21.96 -0.65 -17.52
C TRP A 48 20.77 -1.26 -18.27
N CYS A 49 20.94 -2.45 -18.84
CA CYS A 49 19.86 -3.18 -19.48
C CYS A 49 18.83 -3.59 -18.41
N PRO A 50 17.54 -3.27 -18.60
CA PRO A 50 16.52 -3.61 -17.62
C PRO A 50 16.44 -5.12 -17.43
N THR A 51 16.39 -5.54 -16.17
CA THR A 51 16.27 -6.96 -15.81
C THR A 51 14.97 -7.52 -16.38
N PRO A 52 14.97 -8.74 -16.95
CA PRO A 52 13.75 -9.38 -17.37
C PRO A 52 12.74 -9.44 -16.21
N SER A 53 11.50 -9.04 -16.49
CA SER A 53 10.43 -9.06 -15.48
C SER A 53 10.23 -10.48 -14.95
N GLY A 54 10.18 -10.63 -13.63
CA GLY A 54 9.89 -11.90 -12.99
C GLY A 54 8.49 -12.41 -13.35
N LYS A 55 8.29 -13.74 -13.33
CA LYS A 55 6.96 -14.34 -13.58
C LYS A 55 5.90 -13.81 -12.59
N GLY A 56 6.28 -13.61 -11.33
CA GLY A 56 5.42 -13.01 -10.31
C GLY A 56 5.00 -11.61 -10.69
N GLN A 57 5.96 -10.70 -10.95
CA GLN A 57 5.69 -9.31 -11.33
C GLN A 57 4.73 -9.19 -12.54
N SER A 58 4.90 -10.06 -13.53
CA SER A 58 4.01 -10.11 -14.69
C SER A 58 2.58 -10.52 -14.33
N HIS A 59 2.41 -11.50 -13.45
CA HIS A 59 1.10 -11.96 -12.97
C HIS A 59 0.40 -10.86 -12.16
N TRP A 60 1.11 -10.27 -11.18
CA TRP A 60 0.59 -9.17 -10.37
C TRP A 60 0.13 -7.99 -11.21
N LYS A 61 0.87 -7.64 -12.26
CA LYS A 61 0.49 -6.56 -13.18
C LYS A 61 -0.77 -6.88 -13.98
N GLN A 62 -0.93 -8.12 -14.43
CA GLN A 62 -2.14 -8.56 -15.11
C GLN A 62 -3.37 -8.54 -14.20
N ASP A 63 -3.23 -9.02 -12.96
CA ASP A 63 -4.30 -9.00 -11.97
C ASP A 63 -4.72 -7.57 -11.61
N ASN A 64 -3.74 -6.67 -11.44
CA ASN A 64 -4.01 -5.26 -11.18
C ASN A 64 -4.76 -4.61 -12.34
N ASP A 65 -4.32 -4.84 -13.58
CA ASP A 65 -5.00 -4.35 -14.78
C ASP A 65 -6.44 -4.87 -14.89
N ALA A 66 -6.66 -6.17 -14.59
CA ALA A 66 -8.00 -6.76 -14.58
C ALA A 66 -8.88 -6.11 -13.51
N PHE A 67 -8.34 -5.87 -12.32
CA PHE A 67 -9.05 -5.21 -11.22
C PHE A 67 -9.41 -3.75 -11.56
N VAL A 68 -8.48 -2.98 -12.14
CA VAL A 68 -8.75 -1.60 -12.57
C VAL A 68 -9.85 -1.58 -13.62
N ARG A 69 -9.80 -2.46 -14.62
CA ARG A 69 -10.85 -2.57 -15.65
C ARG A 69 -12.20 -2.92 -15.05
N LEU A 70 -12.24 -3.87 -14.10
CA LEU A 70 -13.46 -4.24 -13.39
C LEU A 70 -14.04 -3.05 -12.61
N ARG A 71 -13.21 -2.35 -11.85
CA ARG A 71 -13.62 -1.16 -11.10
C ARG A 71 -14.16 -0.08 -12.04
N THR A 72 -13.47 0.20 -13.15
CA THR A 72 -13.93 1.18 -14.15
C THR A 72 -15.27 0.75 -14.74
N PHE A 73 -15.43 -0.51 -15.11
CA PHE A 73 -16.69 -1.04 -15.62
C PHE A 73 -17.83 -0.89 -14.59
N MET A 74 -17.60 -1.24 -13.33
CA MET A 74 -18.60 -1.09 -12.26
C MET A 74 -18.93 0.39 -11.99
N HIS A 75 -17.93 1.27 -11.99
CA HIS A 75 -18.14 2.72 -11.82
C HIS A 75 -18.96 3.31 -12.97
N VAL A 76 -18.68 2.90 -14.21
CA VAL A 76 -19.47 3.28 -15.39
C VAL A 76 -20.87 2.66 -15.33
N SER A 77 -21.02 1.44 -14.83
CA SER A 77 -22.30 0.77 -14.65
C SER A 77 -23.19 1.49 -13.65
N SER A 78 -22.64 1.98 -12.53
CA SER A 78 -23.40 2.76 -11.54
C SER A 78 -23.96 4.06 -12.10
N LYS A 79 -23.37 4.61 -13.18
CA LYS A 79 -23.95 5.76 -13.89
C LYS A 79 -25.25 5.40 -14.64
N TRP A 80 -25.55 4.12 -14.89
CA TRP A 80 -26.82 3.69 -15.48
C TRP A 80 -27.97 3.65 -14.48
N ASP A 81 -27.69 3.71 -13.16
CA ASP A 81 -28.73 3.77 -12.14
C ASP A 81 -29.57 5.06 -12.23
N TYR A 82 -29.01 6.13 -12.79
CA TYR A 82 -29.74 7.38 -13.06
C TYR A 82 -30.79 7.24 -14.17
N LEU A 83 -30.67 6.27 -15.08
CA LEU A 83 -31.67 6.05 -16.15
C LEU A 83 -32.76 5.06 -15.73
N CYS A 84 -32.47 4.13 -14.82
CA CYS A 84 -33.46 3.22 -14.24
C CYS A 84 -34.34 3.89 -13.16
N ALA A 85 -33.90 4.99 -12.53
CA ALA A 85 -34.69 5.74 -11.56
C ALA A 85 -35.73 6.71 -12.20
N CYS A 86 -35.78 6.79 -13.54
CA CYS A 86 -36.73 7.63 -14.29
C CYS A 86 -37.83 6.85 -15.03
N LEU A 87 -37.97 5.54 -14.78
CA LEU A 87 -39.09 4.70 -15.21
C LEU A 87 -39.92 4.28 -13.99
#